data_AF-A0A2R4FHA9-F1
#
_entry.id   AF-A0A2R4FHA9-F1
#
_cell.length_a   1.000
_cell.length_b   1.000
_cell.length_c   1.000
_cell.angle_alpha   90.00
_cell.angle_beta   90.00
_cell.angle_gamma   90.00
#
_symmetry.space_group_name_H-M   'P 1'
#
loop_
_entity.id
_entity.type
_entity.pdbx_description
1 polymer ?
#
loop_
_entity_poly.entity_id
_entity_poly.type
_entity_poly.pdbx_seq_one_letter_code
_entity_poly.pdbx_strand_id
1 'polypeptide(L)'
;MPSGAARRGRPAQPVRPSGAPRVPVRRNGTGGCPAGPGRWRQEVVAVVSITTDRLTKVFPDGTVAVDGVSIEVGSGEFVTLLGPTGCGKSTILRLVAGLEEPTSGQVLIDGEPVTAGPGPNRQLSMVFQDYALYPHLTVAENIRFPLSLNPEAVADASARVTEIADQLGITGLLDRRPGQLSGGQRQRVAMARAMAGESRAFLLDEPLSNVDAGLRAELRTELAALARRLEMTTLYVTHDQVEAMTMADRVAVLRRGRLQQIGPPGEVYRDPHTLFVAAFLGTPRANLLQAAIYAPDGGVLLDLGSQLIELPPDDPRVRPLRERHTERVTCALRADALSPVPEPSGAAPVLRGVVRLVENLGHEALVHVRTDTVPTPSGQASLEQPTSGAHLSELLADDLPTGHPVRDRLARMIPHPRPEQPPATARTEYGFYPVYDPELRDDPAEAGEVVVRVPMPVLPRVGEAITLAVDLDQLLLFDGSGARIRLG
;
A
#
# COMPACT_ATOMS: atom_id res chain seq x y z
N MET A 1 -23.59 62.06 -67.16
CA MET A 1 -22.75 61.65 -68.31
C MET A 1 -22.92 60.15 -68.48
N PRO A 2 -23.18 59.67 -69.70
CA PRO A 2 -24.47 59.05 -69.99
C PRO A 2 -24.39 57.66 -70.63
N SER A 3 -25.59 57.12 -70.90
CA SER A 3 -25.95 56.38 -72.12
C SER A 3 -25.70 54.85 -72.11
N GLY A 4 -26.64 53.98 -72.50
CA GLY A 4 -27.94 54.17 -73.16
C GLY A 4 -28.80 52.91 -72.92
N ALA A 5 -30.12 53.02 -72.72
CA ALA A 5 -31.16 53.17 -73.74
C ALA A 5 -31.15 51.99 -74.74
N ALA A 6 -32.23 51.31 -75.08
CA ALA A 6 -33.65 51.34 -74.73
C ALA A 6 -34.28 50.09 -75.38
N ARG A 7 -35.45 49.63 -74.93
CA ARG A 7 -36.63 49.40 -75.80
C ARG A 7 -37.81 48.77 -75.03
N ARG A 8 -39.00 49.28 -75.36
CA ARG A 8 -40.32 48.97 -74.81
C ARG A 8 -40.90 47.68 -75.41
N GLY A 9 -41.69 46.95 -74.63
CA GLY A 9 -42.62 45.91 -75.07
C GLY A 9 -43.73 45.70 -74.01
N ARG A 10 -44.99 45.67 -74.46
CA ARG A 10 -46.25 45.64 -73.67
C ARG A 10 -46.63 44.21 -73.19
N PRO A 11 -47.69 44.03 -72.37
CA PRO A 11 -47.74 43.06 -71.26
C PRO A 11 -48.57 41.78 -71.50
N ALA A 12 -48.38 40.75 -70.66
CA ALA A 12 -49.32 39.64 -70.49
C ALA A 12 -49.25 39.01 -69.06
N GLN A 13 -50.31 39.27 -68.27
CA GLN A 13 -51.13 38.36 -67.42
C GLN A 13 -50.52 37.44 -66.31
N PRO A 14 -51.35 37.02 -65.32
CA PRO A 14 -51.03 37.20 -63.90
C PRO A 14 -50.62 35.91 -63.16
N VAL A 15 -49.87 36.08 -62.07
CA VAL A 15 -49.75 35.06 -61.01
C VAL A 15 -50.08 35.71 -59.67
N ARG A 16 -51.10 35.16 -59.00
CA ARG A 16 -51.52 35.47 -57.62
C ARG A 16 -51.33 34.22 -56.74
N PRO A 17 -51.36 34.36 -55.40
CA PRO A 17 -50.40 33.73 -54.49
C PRO A 17 -50.97 32.54 -53.70
N SER A 18 -50.08 31.75 -53.10
CA SER A 18 -50.37 30.85 -51.97
C SER A 18 -49.03 30.59 -51.25
N GLY A 19 -48.91 30.51 -49.92
CA GLY A 19 -49.82 29.95 -48.92
C GLY A 19 -49.04 28.83 -48.21
N ALA A 20 -48.85 28.97 -46.90
CA ALA A 20 -48.00 28.11 -46.05
C ALA A 20 -48.34 26.59 -46.09
N PRO A 21 -47.40 25.71 -45.69
CA PRO A 21 -47.74 24.39 -45.12
C PRO A 21 -47.12 24.24 -43.72
N ARG A 22 -47.85 23.86 -42.65
CA ARG A 22 -48.56 22.60 -42.31
C ARG A 22 -47.64 21.38 -42.06
N VAL A 23 -47.65 20.97 -40.79
CA VAL A 23 -47.11 19.75 -40.18
C VAL A 23 -47.69 18.47 -40.82
N PRO A 24 -46.92 17.39 -40.99
CA PRO A 24 -47.48 16.07 -41.27
C PRO A 24 -47.52 15.16 -40.03
N VAL A 25 -48.70 14.57 -39.85
CA VAL A 25 -48.99 13.39 -39.00
C VAL A 25 -48.62 12.10 -39.75
N ARG A 26 -48.20 11.09 -38.97
CA ARG A 26 -47.82 9.71 -39.37
C ARG A 26 -48.78 9.01 -40.35
N ARG A 27 -48.21 8.18 -41.23
CA ARG A 27 -48.82 6.93 -41.72
C ARG A 27 -47.82 5.77 -41.63
N ASN A 28 -48.29 4.65 -41.10
CA ASN A 28 -47.59 3.37 -40.99
C ASN A 28 -47.33 2.75 -42.38
N GLY A 29 -46.14 2.17 -42.54
CA GLY A 29 -45.76 1.29 -43.64
C GLY A 29 -44.69 0.31 -43.17
N THR A 30 -45.05 -0.96 -43.17
CA THR A 30 -44.30 -2.14 -42.72
C THR A 30 -43.06 -2.43 -43.58
N GLY A 31 -41.97 -2.87 -42.93
CA GLY A 31 -40.92 -3.69 -43.57
C GLY A 31 -39.55 -3.03 -43.65
N GLY A 32 -38.75 -3.18 -42.60
CA GLY A 32 -37.31 -2.90 -42.61
C GLY A 32 -36.68 -3.38 -41.30
N CYS A 33 -35.76 -4.34 -41.38
CA CYS A 33 -35.06 -4.96 -40.26
C CYS A 33 -34.47 -3.94 -39.26
N PRO A 34 -34.32 -4.31 -37.97
CA PRO A 34 -33.99 -3.38 -36.92
C PRO A 34 -32.61 -2.78 -37.12
N ALA A 35 -32.50 -1.48 -36.88
CA ALA A 35 -31.24 -0.82 -36.64
C ALA A 35 -30.42 -1.65 -35.64
N GLY A 36 -29.16 -1.94 -35.99
CA GLY A 36 -28.24 -2.64 -35.11
C GLY A 36 -28.10 -1.93 -33.76
N PRO A 37 -27.63 -2.64 -32.72
CA PRO A 37 -27.51 -2.06 -31.39
C PRO A 37 -26.68 -0.80 -31.50
N GLY A 38 -27.28 0.33 -31.07
CA GLY A 38 -26.62 1.61 -31.00
C GLY A 38 -25.34 1.44 -30.23
N ARG A 39 -24.21 1.60 -30.92
CA ARG A 39 -22.88 1.64 -30.32
C ARG A 39 -22.89 2.89 -29.44
N TRP A 40 -23.13 2.72 -28.15
CA TRP A 40 -22.93 3.78 -27.17
C TRP A 40 -21.50 4.27 -27.38
N ARG A 41 -21.37 5.52 -27.83
CA ARG A 41 -20.08 6.21 -27.75
C ARG A 41 -19.70 6.15 -26.28
N GLN A 42 -18.49 5.69 -25.98
CA GLN A 42 -17.90 5.80 -24.66
C GLN A 42 -18.06 7.26 -24.20
N GLU A 43 -19.10 7.54 -23.42
CA GLU A 43 -18.96 8.56 -22.40
C GLU A 43 -17.90 7.98 -21.49
N VAL A 44 -16.70 8.55 -21.60
CA VAL A 44 -15.60 8.31 -20.67
C VAL A 44 -16.21 8.37 -19.30
N VAL A 45 -16.24 7.23 -18.59
CA VAL A 45 -16.67 7.20 -17.18
C VAL A 45 -15.82 8.24 -16.49
N ALA A 46 -16.43 9.33 -16.03
CA ALA A 46 -15.70 10.46 -15.49
C ALA A 46 -14.86 9.96 -14.31
N VAL A 47 -13.55 9.92 -14.51
CA VAL A 47 -12.60 9.29 -13.61
C VAL A 47 -12.42 10.17 -12.39
N VAL A 48 -12.70 9.64 -11.20
CA VAL A 48 -12.74 10.44 -9.96
C VAL A 48 -11.45 10.38 -9.16
N SER A 49 -11.17 11.46 -8.45
CA SER A 49 -10.15 11.45 -7.39
C SER A 49 -10.77 11.06 -6.05
N ILE A 50 -10.04 10.31 -5.24
CA ILE A 50 -10.45 9.95 -3.86
C ILE A 50 -9.41 10.54 -2.91
N THR A 51 -9.86 11.32 -1.94
CA THR A 51 -8.98 11.85 -0.89
C THR A 51 -9.51 11.49 0.48
N THR A 52 -8.64 11.00 1.35
CA THR A 52 -8.90 10.96 2.80
C THR A 52 -8.12 12.12 3.44
N ASP A 53 -8.78 12.89 4.29
CA ASP A 53 -8.15 13.99 5.04
C ASP A 53 -8.27 13.70 6.55
N ARG A 54 -7.13 13.36 7.15
CA ARG A 54 -6.95 13.06 8.58
C ARG A 54 -8.03 12.10 9.10
N LEU A 55 -8.28 11.05 8.33
CA LEU A 55 -9.35 10.10 8.59
C LEU A 55 -9.02 9.28 9.83
N THR A 56 -9.93 9.27 10.80
CA THR A 56 -9.78 8.54 12.07
C THR A 56 -11.04 7.73 12.34
N LYS A 57 -10.85 6.50 12.81
CA LYS A 57 -11.93 5.61 13.27
C LYS A 57 -11.54 4.96 14.58
N VAL A 58 -12.37 5.24 15.59
CA VAL A 58 -12.36 4.61 16.90
C VAL A 58 -13.64 3.79 17.02
N PHE A 59 -13.51 2.51 17.32
CA PHE A 59 -14.65 1.64 17.57
C PHE A 59 -15.21 1.85 18.99
N PRO A 60 -16.47 1.45 19.25
CA PRO A 60 -17.12 1.65 20.56
C PRO A 60 -16.38 1.01 21.75
N ASP A 61 -15.56 0.00 21.50
CA ASP A 61 -14.71 -0.68 22.48
C ASP A 61 -13.43 0.10 22.82
N GLY A 62 -13.21 1.26 22.21
CA GLY A 62 -12.01 2.08 22.36
C GLY A 62 -10.88 1.75 21.38
N THR A 63 -11.06 0.75 20.52
CA THR A 63 -10.02 0.36 19.54
C THR A 63 -9.84 1.43 18.48
N VAL A 64 -8.65 2.03 18.39
CA VAL A 64 -8.27 2.99 17.33
C VAL A 64 -7.82 2.20 16.10
N ALA A 65 -8.72 2.03 15.14
CA ALA A 65 -8.46 1.25 13.92
C ALA A 65 -7.77 2.05 12.82
N VAL A 66 -8.05 3.35 12.75
CA VAL A 66 -7.42 4.29 11.81
C VAL A 66 -7.16 5.59 12.56
N ASP A 67 -5.97 6.16 12.42
CA ASP A 67 -5.52 7.33 13.16
C ASP A 67 -4.90 8.38 12.22
N GLY A 68 -5.69 9.39 11.87
CA GLY A 68 -5.23 10.57 11.13
C GLY A 68 -4.71 10.28 9.72
N VAL A 69 -5.28 9.31 9.02
CA VAL A 69 -4.76 8.88 7.70
C VAL A 69 -5.20 9.84 6.59
N SER A 70 -4.21 10.43 5.91
CA SER A 70 -4.41 11.22 4.69
C SER A 70 -3.80 10.55 3.47
N ILE A 71 -4.61 10.25 2.46
CA ILE A 71 -4.22 9.60 1.21
C ILE A 71 -4.95 10.29 0.07
N GLU A 72 -4.22 10.63 -0.99
CA GLU A 72 -4.79 11.13 -2.24
C GLU A 72 -4.55 10.09 -3.34
N VAL A 73 -5.65 9.65 -3.95
CA VAL A 73 -5.72 8.77 -5.12
C VAL A 73 -6.22 9.61 -6.28
N GLY A 74 -5.33 9.87 -7.24
CA GLY A 74 -5.64 10.62 -8.45
C GLY A 74 -6.59 9.85 -9.38
N SER A 75 -7.20 10.58 -10.31
CA SER A 75 -8.06 10.00 -11.35
C SER A 75 -7.27 8.98 -12.19
N GLY A 76 -7.74 7.73 -12.22
CA GLY A 76 -7.17 6.65 -13.00
C GLY A 76 -5.96 6.00 -12.34
N GLU A 77 -5.59 6.45 -11.13
CA GLU A 77 -4.46 5.93 -10.37
C GLU A 77 -4.81 4.59 -9.73
N PHE A 78 -3.87 3.64 -9.77
CA PHE A 78 -3.93 2.41 -9.01
C PHE A 78 -3.12 2.55 -7.72
N VAL A 79 -3.79 2.75 -6.58
CA VAL A 79 -3.15 2.85 -5.27
C VAL A 79 -3.42 1.60 -4.45
N THR A 80 -2.35 1.02 -3.89
CA THR A 80 -2.45 -0.15 -3.01
C THR A 80 -2.19 0.21 -1.55
N LEU A 81 -3.13 -0.12 -0.66
CA LEU A 81 -2.96 -0.15 0.78
C LEU A 81 -2.29 -1.47 1.19
N LEU A 82 -1.08 -1.36 1.73
CA LEU A 82 -0.26 -2.50 2.15
C LEU A 82 0.03 -2.41 3.65
N GLY A 83 0.02 -3.54 4.34
CA GLY A 83 0.44 -3.60 5.73
C GLY A 83 0.00 -4.88 6.43
N PRO A 84 0.42 -5.09 7.68
CA PRO A 84 0.08 -6.27 8.47
C PRO A 84 -1.43 -6.51 8.59
N THR A 85 -1.81 -7.75 8.87
CA THR A 85 -3.19 -8.07 9.26
C THR A 85 -3.60 -7.23 10.47
N GLY A 86 -4.80 -6.66 10.44
CA GLY A 86 -5.33 -5.82 11.53
C GLY A 86 -4.81 -4.39 11.57
N CYS A 87 -4.01 -3.92 10.60
CA CYS A 87 -3.51 -2.53 10.62
C CYS A 87 -4.51 -1.45 10.17
N GLY A 88 -5.75 -1.81 9.84
CA GLY A 88 -6.83 -0.86 9.49
C GLY A 88 -7.13 -0.72 7.99
N LYS A 89 -6.52 -1.50 7.10
CA LYS A 89 -6.69 -1.39 5.62
C LYS A 89 -8.14 -1.52 5.16
N SER A 90 -8.82 -2.61 5.52
CA SER A 90 -10.22 -2.83 5.17
C SER A 90 -11.15 -1.84 5.86
N THR A 91 -10.78 -1.33 7.03
CA THR A 91 -11.51 -0.24 7.71
C THR A 91 -11.44 1.05 6.89
N ILE A 92 -10.26 1.45 6.41
CA ILE A 92 -10.10 2.60 5.50
C ILE A 92 -10.98 2.41 4.24
N LEU A 93 -10.94 1.22 3.65
CA LEU A 93 -11.73 0.92 2.46
C LEU A 93 -13.25 1.07 2.70
N ARG A 94 -13.75 0.58 3.86
CA ARG A 94 -15.16 0.71 4.27
C ARG A 94 -15.55 2.16 4.56
N LEU A 95 -14.65 2.94 5.17
CA LEU A 95 -14.87 4.38 5.41
C LEU A 95 -14.98 5.14 4.09
N VAL A 96 -14.12 4.83 3.11
CA VAL A 96 -14.19 5.41 1.75
C VAL A 96 -15.47 4.99 1.04
N ALA A 97 -15.86 3.71 1.13
CA ALA A 97 -17.10 3.18 0.56
C ALA A 97 -18.38 3.76 1.20
N GLY A 98 -18.29 4.32 2.41
CA GLY A 98 -19.46 4.79 3.17
C GLY A 98 -20.22 3.68 3.87
N LEU A 99 -19.58 2.52 4.05
CA LEU A 99 -20.12 1.41 4.84
C LEU A 99 -19.85 1.58 6.34
N GLU A 100 -18.95 2.50 6.69
CA GLU A 100 -18.59 2.88 8.05
C GLU A 100 -18.51 4.40 8.14
N GLU A 101 -18.92 4.98 9.28
CA GLU A 101 -18.77 6.40 9.56
C GLU A 101 -17.43 6.67 10.24
N PRO A 102 -16.67 7.71 9.82
CA PRO A 102 -15.45 8.10 10.52
C PRO A 102 -15.77 8.77 11.85
N THR A 103 -14.89 8.58 12.84
CA THR A 103 -14.96 9.29 14.12
C THR A 103 -14.53 10.75 13.97
N SER A 104 -13.53 11.01 13.14
CA SER A 104 -13.11 12.36 12.74
C SER A 104 -12.43 12.34 11.37
N GLY A 105 -12.22 13.52 10.80
CA GLY A 105 -11.71 13.67 9.44
C GLY A 105 -12.81 13.47 8.39
N GLN A 106 -12.41 13.39 7.13
CA GLN A 106 -13.36 13.34 6.02
C GLN A 106 -12.81 12.58 4.80
N VAL A 107 -13.72 12.02 4.02
CA VAL A 107 -13.51 11.50 2.68
C VAL A 107 -14.05 12.52 1.69
N LEU A 108 -13.24 12.83 0.67
CA LEU A 108 -13.59 13.69 -0.45
C LEU A 108 -13.55 12.88 -1.76
N ILE A 109 -14.51 13.11 -2.65
CA ILE A 109 -14.54 12.59 -4.01
C ILE A 109 -14.56 13.79 -4.94
N ASP A 110 -13.61 13.90 -5.86
CA ASP A 110 -13.44 15.09 -6.72
C ASP A 110 -13.34 16.41 -5.93
N GLY A 111 -12.76 16.36 -4.73
CA GLY A 111 -12.65 17.49 -3.83
C GLY A 111 -13.92 17.83 -3.04
N GLU A 112 -15.04 17.14 -3.27
CA GLU A 112 -16.29 17.35 -2.55
C GLU A 112 -16.40 16.39 -1.34
N PRO A 113 -16.66 16.89 -0.11
CA PRO A 113 -16.82 16.04 1.06
C PRO A 113 -18.06 15.14 0.95
N VAL A 114 -17.86 13.83 1.03
CA VAL A 114 -18.94 12.82 0.96
C VAL A 114 -19.23 12.16 2.32
N THR A 115 -18.71 12.77 3.39
CA THR A 115 -18.71 12.20 4.75
C THR A 115 -20.04 12.43 5.47
N ALA A 116 -20.80 13.45 5.10
CA ALA A 116 -22.08 13.78 5.74
C ALA A 116 -23.25 13.15 4.97
N GLY A 117 -23.93 12.18 5.60
CA GLY A 117 -25.22 11.65 5.16
C GLY A 117 -25.24 10.13 4.97
N PRO A 118 -26.34 9.45 5.34
CA PRO A 118 -26.51 8.04 5.01
C PRO A 118 -26.83 7.92 3.52
N GLY A 119 -26.04 7.18 2.75
CA GLY A 119 -26.51 6.79 1.43
C GLY A 119 -25.52 6.08 0.52
N PRO A 120 -26.00 5.12 -0.30
CA PRO A 120 -25.24 4.38 -1.33
C PRO A 120 -24.81 5.25 -2.53
N ASN A 121 -24.84 6.58 -2.42
CA ASN A 121 -24.70 7.50 -3.55
C ASN A 121 -23.30 8.12 -3.67
N ARG A 122 -22.25 7.36 -3.30
CA ARG A 122 -20.85 7.75 -3.56
C ARG A 122 -20.39 7.35 -4.96
N GLN A 123 -21.22 6.59 -5.70
CA GLN A 123 -20.91 6.03 -7.03
C GLN A 123 -19.57 5.28 -7.05
N LEU A 124 -19.22 4.65 -5.92
CA LEU A 124 -18.06 3.78 -5.75
C LEU A 124 -18.53 2.32 -5.76
N SER A 125 -17.78 1.46 -6.42
CA SER A 125 -18.04 0.02 -6.36
C SER A 125 -17.01 -0.69 -5.50
N MET A 126 -17.49 -1.48 -4.55
CA MET A 126 -16.65 -2.32 -3.71
C MET A 126 -16.74 -3.79 -4.11
N VAL A 127 -15.59 -4.42 -4.28
CA VAL A 127 -15.45 -5.87 -4.46
C VAL A 127 -14.84 -6.45 -3.19
N PHE A 128 -15.61 -7.29 -2.51
CA PHE A 128 -15.20 -7.97 -1.29
C PHE A 128 -14.32 -9.18 -1.58
N GLN A 129 -13.57 -9.62 -0.57
CA GLN A 129 -12.68 -10.79 -0.59
C GLN A 129 -13.36 -12.08 -1.10
N ASP A 130 -14.60 -12.34 -0.69
CA ASP A 130 -15.38 -13.52 -1.12
C ASP A 130 -16.12 -13.29 -2.45
N TYR A 131 -15.83 -12.21 -3.17
CA TYR A 131 -16.52 -11.71 -4.36
C TYR A 131 -17.98 -11.27 -4.13
N ALA A 132 -18.59 -11.73 -3.03
CA ALA A 132 -19.95 -11.46 -2.60
C ALA A 132 -21.00 -11.67 -3.71
N LEU A 133 -20.80 -12.65 -4.59
CA LEU A 133 -21.74 -12.99 -5.67
C LEU A 133 -23.00 -13.66 -5.10
N TYR A 134 -24.16 -13.37 -5.69
CA TYR A 134 -25.41 -14.03 -5.31
C TYR A 134 -25.43 -15.46 -5.87
N PRO A 135 -25.36 -16.50 -5.03
CA PRO A 135 -25.15 -17.88 -5.49
C PRO A 135 -26.35 -18.47 -6.23
N HIS A 136 -27.55 -17.92 -5.98
CA HIS A 136 -28.80 -18.33 -6.61
C HIS A 136 -29.06 -17.67 -7.96
N LEU A 137 -28.31 -16.61 -8.28
CA LEU A 137 -28.40 -15.87 -9.54
C LEU A 137 -27.36 -16.37 -10.54
N THR A 138 -27.68 -16.33 -11.84
CA THR A 138 -26.73 -16.53 -12.93
C THR A 138 -25.72 -15.39 -12.99
N VAL A 139 -24.67 -15.54 -13.80
CA VAL A 139 -23.71 -14.46 -14.07
C VAL A 139 -24.42 -13.25 -14.66
N ALA A 140 -25.29 -13.44 -15.66
CA ALA A 140 -26.06 -12.35 -16.26
C ALA A 140 -26.93 -11.61 -15.22
N GLU A 141 -27.58 -12.34 -14.33
CA GLU A 141 -28.40 -11.78 -13.26
C GLU A 141 -27.57 -11.06 -12.20
N ASN A 142 -26.39 -11.58 -11.84
CA ASN A 142 -25.46 -10.91 -10.94
C ASN A 142 -25.01 -9.56 -11.53
N ILE A 143 -24.67 -9.51 -12.83
CA ILE A 143 -24.26 -8.28 -13.51
C ILE A 143 -25.44 -7.30 -13.65
N ARG A 144 -26.65 -7.81 -13.92
CA ARG A 144 -27.86 -6.99 -14.05
C ARG A 144 -28.32 -6.39 -12.72
N PHE A 145 -28.04 -7.04 -11.60
CA PHE A 145 -28.62 -6.67 -10.30
C PHE A 145 -28.46 -5.19 -9.93
N PRO A 146 -27.28 -4.54 -10.04
CA PRO A 146 -27.14 -3.12 -9.74
C PRO A 146 -28.01 -2.21 -10.62
N LEU A 147 -28.19 -2.58 -11.90
CA LEU A 147 -29.06 -1.86 -12.84
C LEU A 147 -30.54 -1.93 -12.45
N SER A 148 -30.95 -3.02 -11.79
CA SER A 148 -32.34 -3.18 -11.34
C SER A 148 -32.72 -2.24 -10.18
N LEU A 149 -31.73 -1.69 -9.47
CA LEU A 149 -31.96 -0.75 -8.36
C LEU A 149 -32.26 0.66 -8.85
N ASN A 150 -31.90 0.99 -10.10
CA ASN A 150 -32.25 2.25 -10.75
C ASN A 150 -32.72 2.01 -12.20
N PRO A 151 -33.97 1.52 -12.39
CA PRO A 151 -34.48 1.13 -13.70
C PRO A 151 -34.55 2.27 -14.72
N GLU A 152 -34.56 3.53 -14.25
CA GLU A 152 -34.67 4.72 -15.11
C GLU A 152 -33.32 5.12 -15.73
N ALA A 153 -32.19 4.68 -15.15
CA ALA A 153 -30.85 5.06 -15.60
C ALA A 153 -30.40 4.33 -16.89
N VAL A 154 -30.90 3.12 -17.15
CA VAL A 154 -30.42 2.31 -18.28
C VAL A 154 -31.56 1.84 -19.19
N ALA A 155 -31.61 2.43 -20.38
CA ALA A 155 -32.63 2.14 -21.40
C ALA A 155 -32.62 0.67 -21.91
N ASP A 156 -31.47 0.00 -21.87
CA ASP A 156 -31.34 -1.43 -22.20
C ASP A 156 -30.31 -2.14 -21.30
N ALA A 157 -30.79 -2.66 -20.16
CA ALA A 157 -29.97 -3.41 -19.22
C ALA A 157 -29.39 -4.71 -19.81
N SER A 158 -30.02 -5.29 -20.85
CA SER A 158 -29.50 -6.51 -21.49
C SER A 158 -28.27 -6.20 -22.31
N ALA A 159 -28.34 -5.15 -23.15
CA ALA A 159 -27.21 -4.72 -23.96
C ALA A 159 -26.01 -4.35 -23.08
N ARG A 160 -26.25 -3.66 -21.95
CA ARG A 160 -25.19 -3.29 -21.01
C ARG A 160 -24.52 -4.50 -20.37
N VAL A 161 -25.29 -5.50 -19.95
CA VAL A 161 -24.74 -6.76 -19.41
C VAL A 161 -23.86 -7.47 -20.44
N THR A 162 -24.32 -7.56 -21.70
CA THR A 162 -23.55 -8.19 -22.77
C THR A 162 -22.26 -7.43 -23.08
N GLU A 163 -22.30 -6.09 -23.11
CA GLU A 163 -21.12 -5.25 -23.34
C GLU A 163 -20.07 -5.45 -22.24
N ILE A 164 -20.46 -5.38 -20.97
CA ILE A 164 -19.55 -5.58 -19.83
C ILE A 164 -18.96 -7.00 -19.86
N ALA A 165 -19.80 -8.00 -20.17
CA ALA A 165 -19.35 -9.38 -20.27
C ALA A 165 -18.32 -9.59 -21.38
N ASP A 166 -18.46 -8.89 -22.50
CA ASP A 166 -17.50 -8.93 -23.62
C ASP A 166 -16.16 -8.28 -23.24
N GLN A 167 -16.20 -7.11 -22.60
CA GLN A 167 -14.99 -6.41 -22.12
C GLN A 167 -14.16 -7.26 -21.15
N LEU A 168 -14.83 -8.08 -20.33
CA LEU A 168 -14.21 -8.96 -19.33
C LEU A 168 -13.99 -10.39 -19.85
N GLY A 169 -14.36 -10.69 -21.10
CA GLY A 169 -14.20 -12.03 -21.69
C GLY A 169 -14.97 -13.12 -20.94
N ILE A 170 -16.16 -12.80 -20.42
CA ILE A 170 -17.04 -13.71 -19.67
C ILE A 170 -18.39 -13.97 -20.38
N THR A 171 -18.54 -13.54 -21.64
CA THR A 171 -19.78 -13.70 -22.43
C THR A 171 -20.28 -15.15 -22.47
N GLY A 172 -19.38 -16.14 -22.61
CA GLY A 172 -19.73 -17.56 -22.60
C GLY A 172 -20.13 -18.14 -21.22
N LEU A 173 -20.11 -17.32 -20.16
CA LEU A 173 -20.40 -17.72 -18.79
C LEU A 173 -21.73 -17.15 -18.28
N LEU A 174 -22.42 -16.32 -19.07
CA LEU A 174 -23.62 -15.56 -18.67
C LEU A 174 -24.71 -16.42 -18.03
N ASP A 175 -24.93 -17.65 -18.53
CA ASP A 175 -25.97 -18.56 -18.04
C ASP A 175 -25.52 -19.43 -16.85
N ARG A 176 -24.24 -19.38 -16.47
CA ARG A 176 -23.72 -20.18 -15.36
C ARG A 176 -24.03 -19.52 -14.02
N ARG A 177 -24.03 -20.31 -12.95
CA ARG A 177 -24.09 -19.83 -11.57
C ARG A 177 -22.69 -19.77 -10.94
N PRO A 178 -22.46 -18.93 -9.91
CA PRO A 178 -21.14 -18.77 -9.28
C PRO A 178 -20.44 -20.07 -8.84
N GLY A 179 -21.20 -21.08 -8.41
CA GLY A 179 -20.66 -22.40 -8.04
C GLY A 179 -20.07 -23.21 -9.20
N GLN A 180 -20.32 -22.81 -10.45
CA GLN A 180 -19.83 -23.48 -11.67
C GLN A 180 -18.63 -22.76 -12.31
N LEU A 181 -18.07 -21.77 -11.62
CA LEU A 181 -17.01 -20.90 -12.11
C LEU A 181 -15.68 -21.21 -11.40
N SER A 182 -14.56 -20.95 -12.08
CA SER A 182 -13.25 -20.90 -11.44
C SER A 182 -13.11 -19.64 -10.55
N GLY A 183 -12.04 -19.57 -9.73
CA GLY A 183 -11.75 -18.39 -8.90
C GLY A 183 -11.63 -17.10 -9.73
N GLY A 184 -10.80 -17.11 -10.77
CA GLY A 184 -10.64 -15.99 -11.69
C GLY A 184 -11.93 -15.61 -12.42
N GLN A 185 -12.75 -16.60 -12.81
CA GLN A 185 -14.06 -16.33 -13.41
C GLN A 185 -15.00 -15.64 -12.43
N ARG A 186 -15.06 -16.08 -11.16
CA ARG A 186 -15.86 -15.38 -10.12
C ARG A 186 -15.39 -13.95 -9.91
N GLN A 187 -14.08 -13.72 -9.92
CA GLN A 187 -13.52 -12.38 -9.80
C GLN A 187 -13.95 -11.47 -10.96
N ARG A 188 -13.81 -11.92 -12.21
CA ARG A 188 -14.28 -11.17 -13.38
C ARG A 188 -15.78 -10.86 -13.30
N VAL A 189 -16.60 -11.80 -12.82
CA VAL A 189 -18.03 -11.57 -12.63
C VAL A 189 -18.31 -10.53 -11.53
N ALA A 190 -17.52 -10.51 -10.45
CA ALA A 190 -17.64 -9.50 -9.41
C ALA A 190 -17.27 -8.10 -9.92
N MET A 191 -16.21 -8.01 -10.73
CA MET A 191 -15.85 -6.78 -11.42
C MET A 191 -16.92 -6.35 -12.42
N ALA A 192 -17.48 -7.27 -13.18
CA ALA A 192 -18.58 -7.00 -14.11
C ALA A 192 -19.79 -6.40 -13.40
N ARG A 193 -20.15 -6.98 -12.25
CA ARG A 193 -21.21 -6.45 -11.40
C ARG A 193 -20.89 -5.05 -10.88
N ALA A 194 -19.66 -4.82 -10.42
CA ALA A 194 -19.21 -3.49 -10.00
C ALA A 194 -19.32 -2.45 -11.13
N MET A 195 -18.89 -2.81 -12.35
CA MET A 195 -18.97 -1.93 -13.53
C MET A 195 -20.39 -1.61 -13.98
N ALA A 196 -21.34 -2.51 -13.72
CA ALA A 196 -22.72 -2.31 -14.13
C ALA A 196 -23.37 -1.13 -13.43
N GLY A 197 -23.04 -0.87 -12.16
CA GLY A 197 -23.62 0.21 -11.35
C GLY A 197 -23.09 1.62 -11.62
N GLU A 198 -22.67 1.93 -12.86
CA GLU A 198 -22.13 3.26 -13.26
C GLU A 198 -21.05 3.80 -12.31
N SER A 199 -20.25 2.92 -11.72
CA SER A 199 -19.28 3.31 -10.70
C SER A 199 -18.08 4.01 -11.31
N ARG A 200 -17.59 5.04 -10.61
CA ARG A 200 -16.49 5.89 -11.06
C ARG A 200 -15.11 5.47 -10.54
N ALA A 201 -15.09 4.57 -9.55
CA ALA A 201 -13.85 3.99 -8.99
C ALA A 201 -14.10 2.59 -8.41
N PHE A 202 -13.01 1.80 -8.32
CA PHE A 202 -13.00 0.48 -7.70
C PHE A 202 -12.34 0.49 -6.33
N LEU A 203 -13.00 -0.15 -5.37
CA LEU A 203 -12.49 -0.46 -4.04
C LEU A 203 -12.37 -1.97 -3.93
N LEU A 204 -11.16 -2.50 -3.82
CA LEU A 204 -10.89 -3.95 -3.87
C LEU A 204 -10.30 -4.42 -2.53
N ASP A 205 -11.01 -5.29 -1.80
CA ASP A 205 -10.59 -5.80 -0.49
C ASP A 205 -10.03 -7.23 -0.61
N GLU A 206 -8.70 -7.37 -0.65
CA GLU A 206 -7.97 -8.64 -0.75
C GLU A 206 -8.53 -9.64 -1.79
N PRO A 207 -8.82 -9.22 -3.04
CA PRO A 207 -9.59 -10.04 -3.99
C PRO A 207 -8.87 -11.31 -4.46
N LEU A 208 -7.57 -11.47 -4.17
CA LEU A 208 -6.75 -12.58 -4.61
C LEU A 208 -6.29 -13.50 -3.44
N SER A 209 -6.72 -13.22 -2.20
CA SER A 209 -6.28 -13.97 -1.02
C SER A 209 -6.62 -15.45 -1.07
N ASN A 210 -7.78 -15.79 -1.67
CA ASN A 210 -8.35 -17.14 -1.68
C ASN A 210 -7.96 -17.94 -2.93
N VAL A 211 -6.95 -17.49 -3.68
CA VAL A 211 -6.47 -18.11 -4.93
C VAL A 211 -5.12 -18.78 -4.69
N ASP A 212 -4.88 -19.93 -5.32
CA ASP A 212 -3.58 -20.60 -5.32
C ASP A 212 -2.46 -19.73 -5.90
N ALA A 213 -1.21 -19.98 -5.51
CA ALA A 213 -0.08 -19.13 -5.86
C ALA A 213 0.19 -19.06 -7.38
N GLY A 214 -0.06 -20.15 -8.12
CA GLY A 214 0.16 -20.21 -9.57
C GLY A 214 -0.83 -19.31 -10.31
N LEU A 215 -2.13 -19.53 -10.06
CA LEU A 215 -3.19 -18.73 -10.66
C LEU A 215 -3.16 -17.27 -10.19
N ARG A 216 -2.68 -17.00 -8.96
CA ARG A 216 -2.53 -15.64 -8.44
C ARG A 216 -1.59 -14.79 -9.31
N ALA A 217 -0.50 -15.34 -9.85
CA ALA A 217 0.40 -14.58 -10.73
C ALA A 217 -0.29 -14.11 -12.02
N GLU A 218 -1.06 -15.00 -12.64
CA GLU A 218 -1.83 -14.70 -13.84
C GLU A 218 -2.91 -13.64 -13.56
N LEU A 219 -3.69 -13.83 -12.49
CA LEU A 219 -4.76 -12.91 -12.13
C LEU A 219 -4.27 -11.52 -11.73
N ARG A 220 -3.10 -11.39 -11.09
CA ARG A 220 -2.48 -10.08 -10.81
C ARG A 220 -2.20 -9.32 -12.09
N THR A 221 -1.57 -9.99 -13.05
CA THR A 221 -1.24 -9.40 -14.36
C THR A 221 -2.52 -8.98 -15.09
N GLU A 222 -3.53 -9.84 -15.06
CA GLU A 222 -4.81 -9.57 -15.69
C GLU A 222 -5.56 -8.40 -15.05
N LEU A 223 -5.63 -8.36 -13.72
CA LEU A 223 -6.31 -7.30 -12.98
C LEU A 223 -5.62 -5.95 -13.18
N ALA A 224 -4.28 -5.91 -13.14
CA ALA A 224 -3.53 -4.70 -13.42
C ALA A 224 -3.75 -4.21 -14.85
N ALA A 225 -3.73 -5.12 -15.84
CA ALA A 225 -4.00 -4.78 -17.23
C ALA A 225 -5.44 -4.28 -17.43
N LEU A 226 -6.41 -4.90 -16.76
CA LEU A 226 -7.82 -4.52 -16.82
C LEU A 226 -8.05 -3.13 -16.22
N ALA A 227 -7.52 -2.86 -15.02
CA ALA A 227 -7.66 -1.56 -14.36
C ALA A 227 -7.06 -0.43 -15.21
N ARG A 228 -5.87 -0.65 -15.77
CA ARG A 228 -5.20 0.31 -16.69
C ARG A 228 -6.01 0.53 -17.97
N ARG A 229 -6.51 -0.55 -18.59
CA ARG A 229 -7.31 -0.46 -19.83
C ARG A 229 -8.64 0.27 -19.64
N LEU A 230 -9.22 0.16 -18.45
CA LEU A 230 -10.47 0.84 -18.10
C LEU A 230 -10.23 2.27 -17.59
N GLU A 231 -8.97 2.68 -17.36
CA GLU A 231 -8.59 3.98 -16.79
C GLU A 231 -9.34 4.30 -15.48
N MET A 232 -9.61 3.26 -14.69
CA MET A 232 -10.43 3.36 -13.48
C MET A 232 -9.56 3.66 -12.26
N THR A 233 -9.93 4.69 -11.50
CA THR A 233 -9.35 4.94 -10.17
C THR A 233 -9.57 3.72 -9.29
N THR A 234 -8.49 3.17 -8.74
CA THR A 234 -8.52 1.90 -8.02
C THR A 234 -7.81 2.03 -6.68
N LEU A 235 -8.54 1.75 -5.60
CA LEU A 235 -7.97 1.56 -4.26
C LEU A 235 -7.98 0.06 -3.92
N TYR A 236 -6.80 -0.52 -3.85
CA TYR A 236 -6.59 -1.96 -3.67
C TYR A 236 -6.03 -2.26 -2.28
N VAL A 237 -6.60 -3.22 -1.55
CA VAL A 237 -6.10 -3.64 -0.24
C VAL A 237 -5.48 -5.02 -0.37
N THR A 238 -4.27 -5.18 0.17
CA THR A 238 -3.61 -6.49 0.25
C THR A 238 -2.64 -6.58 1.43
N HIS A 239 -2.35 -7.81 1.83
CA HIS A 239 -1.24 -8.15 2.71
C HIS A 239 -0.05 -8.74 1.94
N ASP A 240 -0.21 -9.04 0.64
CA ASP A 240 0.83 -9.58 -0.23
C ASP A 240 1.67 -8.44 -0.83
N GLN A 241 2.97 -8.46 -0.51
CA GLN A 241 3.90 -7.44 -0.99
C GLN A 241 4.07 -7.51 -2.51
N VAL A 242 4.04 -8.70 -3.10
CA VAL A 242 4.25 -8.87 -4.54
C VAL A 242 3.06 -8.28 -5.32
N GLU A 243 1.84 -8.42 -4.80
CA GLU A 243 0.67 -7.71 -5.34
C GLU A 243 0.89 -6.19 -5.36
N ALA A 244 1.22 -5.62 -4.20
CA ALA A 244 1.45 -4.19 -4.07
C ALA A 244 2.57 -3.68 -4.99
N MET A 245 3.67 -4.43 -5.09
CA MET A 245 4.86 -4.01 -5.84
C MET A 245 4.73 -4.13 -7.36
N THR A 246 3.85 -5.03 -7.85
CA THR A 246 3.72 -5.31 -9.29
C THR A 246 2.54 -4.60 -9.95
N MET A 247 1.50 -4.28 -9.20
CA MET A 247 0.24 -3.77 -9.77
C MET A 247 0.08 -2.26 -9.63
N ALA A 248 0.55 -1.71 -8.50
CA ALA A 248 0.24 -0.34 -8.09
C ALA A 248 1.12 0.70 -8.76
N ASP A 249 0.55 1.87 -9.03
CA ASP A 249 1.30 3.06 -9.37
C ASP A 249 1.89 3.70 -8.10
N ARG A 250 1.15 3.65 -6.97
CA ARG A 250 1.64 4.03 -5.63
C ARG A 250 1.21 3.02 -4.55
N VAL A 251 2.11 2.79 -3.60
CA VAL A 251 1.88 1.89 -2.45
C VAL A 251 1.86 2.73 -1.17
N ALA A 252 0.77 2.60 -0.41
CA ALA A 252 0.58 3.22 0.90
C ALA A 252 0.80 2.17 2.00
N VAL A 253 1.89 2.30 2.76
CA VAL A 253 2.25 1.35 3.81
C VAL A 253 1.65 1.79 5.14
N LEU A 254 0.86 0.91 5.76
CA LEU A 254 0.11 1.15 6.99
C LEU A 254 0.65 0.31 8.15
N ARG A 255 0.70 0.92 9.34
CA ARG A 255 1.04 0.25 10.60
C ARG A 255 0.18 0.82 11.71
N ARG A 256 -0.52 -0.06 12.46
CA ARG A 256 -1.35 0.31 13.61
C ARG A 256 -2.27 1.51 13.33
N GLY A 257 -3.01 1.46 12.22
CA GLY A 257 -3.95 2.51 11.83
C GLY A 257 -3.31 3.78 11.27
N ARG A 258 -1.97 3.89 11.18
CA ARG A 258 -1.25 5.07 10.69
C ARG A 258 -0.54 4.82 9.36
N LEU A 259 -0.58 5.81 8.48
CA LEU A 259 0.23 5.83 7.27
C LEU A 259 1.71 6.05 7.63
N GLN A 260 2.58 5.16 7.16
CA GLN A 260 4.02 5.26 7.37
C GLN A 260 4.72 5.93 6.19
N GLN A 261 4.31 5.57 4.97
CA GLN A 261 4.86 6.10 3.73
C GLN A 261 3.88 5.82 2.60
N ILE A 262 3.83 6.71 1.61
CA ILE A 262 3.13 6.48 0.34
C ILE A 262 4.01 6.97 -0.81
N GLY A 263 4.15 6.17 -1.86
CA GLY A 263 4.96 6.54 -3.03
C GLY A 263 5.01 5.42 -4.06
N PRO A 264 5.69 5.63 -5.20
CA PRO A 264 5.88 4.59 -6.19
C PRO A 264 6.55 3.34 -5.59
N PRO A 265 6.19 2.12 -6.01
CA PRO A 265 6.75 0.89 -5.43
C PRO A 265 8.28 0.89 -5.34
N GLY A 266 8.96 1.25 -6.44
CA GLY A 266 10.42 1.29 -6.50
C GLY A 266 11.06 2.35 -5.60
N GLU A 267 10.33 3.42 -5.24
CA GLU A 267 10.78 4.44 -4.28
C GLU A 267 10.60 3.95 -2.85
N VAL A 268 9.41 3.46 -2.48
CA VAL A 268 9.13 2.95 -1.14
C VAL A 268 10.06 1.79 -0.78
N TYR A 269 10.41 0.95 -1.77
CA TYR A 269 11.41 -0.08 -1.60
C TYR A 269 12.82 0.50 -1.40
N ARG A 270 13.31 1.41 -2.25
CA ARG A 270 14.71 1.87 -2.20
C ARG A 270 15.00 2.90 -1.10
N ASP A 271 14.06 3.81 -0.83
CA ASP A 271 14.19 4.86 0.18
C ASP A 271 13.02 4.82 1.19
N PRO A 272 13.02 3.82 2.09
CA PRO A 272 12.02 3.73 3.15
C PRO A 272 12.21 4.84 4.20
N HIS A 273 11.11 5.52 4.55
CA HIS A 273 11.11 6.63 5.51
C HIS A 273 11.26 6.18 6.97
N THR A 274 10.84 4.94 7.27
CA THR A 274 10.86 4.39 8.62
C THR A 274 11.47 2.99 8.62
N LEU A 275 12.04 2.61 9.77
CA LEU A 275 12.61 1.28 10.00
C LEU A 275 11.56 0.19 9.75
N PHE A 276 10.31 0.46 10.11
CA PHE A 276 9.21 -0.46 9.83
C PHE A 276 9.06 -0.73 8.35
N VAL A 277 9.03 0.30 7.50
CA VAL A 277 8.88 0.12 6.04
C VAL A 277 10.07 -0.67 5.49
N ALA A 278 11.29 -0.36 5.94
CA ALA A 278 12.51 -1.07 5.54
C ALA A 278 12.50 -2.56 5.94
N ALA A 279 12.05 -2.86 7.16
CA ALA A 279 12.00 -4.22 7.70
C ALA A 279 10.81 -5.03 7.15
N PHE A 280 9.71 -4.34 6.83
CA PHE A 280 8.49 -4.95 6.33
C PHE A 280 8.59 -5.29 4.85
N LEU A 281 9.22 -4.44 4.02
CA LEU A 281 9.31 -4.64 2.57
C LEU A 281 10.53 -5.45 2.15
N GLY A 282 10.27 -6.48 1.35
CA GLY A 282 11.27 -7.38 0.81
C GLY A 282 11.11 -8.80 1.37
N THR A 283 11.28 -9.76 0.48
CA THR A 283 11.41 -11.17 0.83
C THR A 283 12.75 -11.62 0.27
N PRO A 284 13.70 -12.13 1.08
CA PRO A 284 13.69 -12.15 2.55
C PRO A 284 13.73 -10.73 3.13
N ARG A 285 13.42 -10.62 4.43
CA ARG A 285 13.43 -9.33 5.14
C ARG A 285 14.82 -8.73 5.19
N ALA A 286 14.90 -7.41 5.38
CA ALA A 286 16.17 -6.74 5.60
C ALA A 286 16.84 -7.23 6.90
N ASN A 287 18.16 -7.37 6.85
CA ASN A 287 19.02 -7.61 7.99
C ASN A 287 19.09 -6.35 8.85
N LEU A 288 18.71 -6.43 10.13
CA LEU A 288 18.68 -5.30 11.05
C LEU A 288 19.75 -5.44 12.13
N LEU A 289 20.81 -4.64 12.02
CA LEU A 289 21.96 -4.68 12.91
C LEU A 289 22.02 -3.39 13.72
N GLN A 290 22.28 -3.48 15.02
CA GLN A 290 22.52 -2.27 15.82
C GLN A 290 23.97 -1.82 15.67
N ALA A 291 24.16 -0.53 15.46
CA ALA A 291 25.48 0.10 15.42
C ALA A 291 25.58 1.25 16.40
N ALA A 292 26.77 1.47 16.96
CA ALA A 292 27.16 2.74 17.56
C ALA A 292 27.99 3.55 16.56
N ILE A 293 27.74 4.86 16.48
CA ILE A 293 28.49 5.74 15.56
C ILE A 293 29.76 6.25 16.25
N TYR A 294 30.92 5.96 15.69
CA TYR A 294 32.19 6.57 16.07
C TYR A 294 32.70 7.44 14.92
N ALA A 295 33.06 8.69 15.21
CA ALA A 295 33.46 9.65 14.18
C ALA A 295 34.82 10.32 14.48
N PRO A 296 35.91 9.53 14.62
CA PRO A 296 37.24 10.10 14.82
C PRO A 296 37.80 10.71 13.53
N ASP A 297 38.49 11.85 13.64
CA ASP A 297 39.44 12.39 12.64
C ASP A 297 38.97 12.46 11.17
N GLY A 298 37.67 12.68 10.95
CA GLY A 298 37.11 12.91 9.61
C GLY A 298 36.48 11.70 8.93
N GLY A 299 36.64 10.50 9.50
CA GLY A 299 35.92 9.28 9.11
C GLY A 299 34.70 9.01 9.99
N VAL A 300 33.87 8.06 9.56
CA VAL A 300 32.77 7.51 10.37
C VAL A 300 32.84 6.00 10.36
N LEU A 301 32.80 5.42 11.56
CA LEU A 301 32.79 3.99 11.85
C LEU A 301 31.46 3.63 12.47
N LEU A 302 30.83 2.57 11.98
CA LEU A 302 29.65 1.96 12.57
C LEU A 302 30.09 0.70 13.29
N ASP A 303 30.04 0.73 14.62
CA ASP A 303 30.42 -0.38 15.48
C ASP A 303 29.24 -1.30 15.75
N LEU A 304 29.28 -2.50 15.18
CA LEU A 304 28.26 -3.56 15.28
C LEU A 304 28.56 -4.55 16.43
N GLY A 305 29.50 -4.22 17.32
CA GLY A 305 29.93 -5.06 18.44
C GLY A 305 31.24 -5.78 18.15
N SER A 306 31.16 -6.93 17.45
CA SER A 306 32.35 -7.70 17.05
C SER A 306 32.89 -7.29 15.68
N GLN A 307 32.17 -6.42 14.95
CA GLN A 307 32.47 -6.02 13.59
C GLN A 307 32.28 -4.53 13.40
N LEU A 308 32.97 -3.98 12.41
CA LEU A 308 32.96 -2.56 12.08
C LEU A 308 32.62 -2.37 10.60
N ILE A 309 31.81 -1.36 10.30
CA ILE A 309 31.64 -0.85 8.94
C ILE A 309 32.24 0.57 8.91
N GLU A 310 33.30 0.75 8.14
CA GLU A 310 33.91 2.05 7.89
C GLU A 310 33.27 2.69 6.66
N LEU A 311 32.82 3.94 6.80
CA LEU A 311 32.32 4.74 5.69
C LEU A 311 33.48 5.50 5.05
N PRO A 312 33.60 5.49 3.71
CA PRO A 312 34.55 6.31 2.99
C PRO A 312 34.41 7.80 3.37
N PRO A 313 35.50 8.59 3.44
CA PRO A 313 35.43 10.00 3.81
C PRO A 313 34.51 10.84 2.90
N ASP A 314 34.38 10.45 1.64
CA ASP A 314 33.53 11.11 0.63
C ASP A 314 32.06 10.64 0.67
N ASP A 315 31.72 9.68 1.54
CA ASP A 315 30.36 9.18 1.67
C ASP A 315 29.43 10.29 2.18
N PRO A 316 28.29 10.54 1.51
CA PRO A 316 27.41 11.65 1.87
C PRO A 316 26.84 11.53 3.29
N ARG A 317 26.82 10.32 3.89
CA ARG A 317 26.34 10.08 5.26
C ARG A 317 27.35 10.52 6.32
N VAL A 318 28.62 10.74 5.98
CA VAL A 318 29.65 11.11 6.95
C VAL A 318 29.26 12.37 7.70
N ARG A 319 28.84 13.43 7.00
CA ARG A 319 28.45 14.70 7.62
C ARG A 319 27.32 14.56 8.66
N PRO A 320 26.13 14.03 8.32
CA PRO A 320 25.04 13.89 9.30
C PRO A 320 25.35 12.91 10.43
N LEU A 321 26.22 11.91 10.21
CA LEU A 321 26.60 10.95 11.25
C LEU A 321 27.63 11.51 12.23
N ARG A 322 28.47 12.47 11.83
CA ARG A 322 29.42 13.13 12.74
C ARG A 322 28.73 13.87 13.88
N GLU A 323 27.59 14.49 13.62
CA GLU A 323 26.77 15.16 14.63
C GLU A 323 26.13 14.18 15.62
N ARG A 324 26.07 12.89 15.24
CA ARG A 324 25.47 11.78 16.00
C ARG A 324 26.54 10.89 16.63
N HIS A 325 27.71 11.44 16.92
CA HIS A 325 28.78 10.70 17.56
C HIS A 325 28.29 10.04 18.86
N THR A 326 28.58 8.76 19.04
CA THR A 326 28.14 7.87 20.14
C THR A 326 26.65 7.52 20.17
N GLU A 327 25.83 8.03 19.23
CA GLU A 327 24.44 7.60 19.11
C GLU A 327 24.35 6.16 18.61
N ARG A 328 23.28 5.48 19.05
CA ARG A 328 22.90 4.16 18.51
C ARG A 328 21.98 4.34 17.33
N VAL A 329 22.28 3.59 16.27
CA VAL A 329 21.48 3.53 15.05
C VAL A 329 21.20 2.09 14.67
N THR A 330 20.14 1.89 13.90
CA THR A 330 19.86 0.61 13.26
C THR A 330 20.32 0.68 11.81
N CYS A 331 21.25 -0.21 11.45
CA CYS A 331 21.64 -0.50 10.08
C CYS A 331 20.68 -1.52 9.49
N ALA A 332 19.98 -1.16 8.42
CA ALA A 332 19.20 -2.10 7.62
C ALA A 332 19.93 -2.38 6.30
N LEU A 333 20.21 -3.66 6.05
CA LEU A 333 20.86 -4.15 4.84
C LEU A 333 19.98 -5.22 4.21
N ARG A 334 19.60 -5.06 2.94
CA ARG A 334 18.88 -6.12 2.23
C ARG A 334 19.78 -7.31 1.97
N ALA A 335 19.19 -8.48 1.70
CA ALA A 335 19.97 -9.66 1.36
C ALA A 335 20.83 -9.47 0.09
N ASP A 336 20.42 -8.58 -0.83
CA ASP A 336 21.17 -8.18 -2.02
C ASP A 336 22.25 -7.11 -1.75
N ALA A 337 22.27 -6.53 -0.54
CA ALA A 337 23.31 -5.59 -0.12
C ALA A 337 24.58 -6.30 0.38
N LEU A 338 24.54 -7.62 0.44
CA LEU A 338 25.64 -8.48 0.88
C LEU A 338 26.02 -9.40 -0.27
N SER A 339 27.32 -9.61 -0.48
CA SER A 339 27.80 -10.54 -1.51
C SER A 339 28.98 -11.37 -0.98
N PRO A 340 28.97 -12.71 -1.15
CA PRO A 340 30.12 -13.53 -0.79
C PRO A 340 31.36 -13.15 -1.58
N VAL A 341 32.48 -12.93 -0.89
CA VAL A 341 33.79 -12.68 -1.51
C VAL A 341 34.84 -13.66 -0.96
N PRO A 342 35.69 -14.25 -1.82
CA PRO A 342 36.73 -15.20 -1.39
C PRO A 342 37.85 -14.51 -0.60
N GLU A 343 38.19 -13.28 -0.97
CA GLU A 343 39.14 -12.42 -0.25
C GLU A 343 38.61 -10.98 -0.24
N PRO A 344 38.85 -10.19 0.83
CA PRO A 344 38.51 -8.77 0.85
C PRO A 344 39.36 -8.02 -0.20
N SER A 345 38.76 -7.79 -1.36
CA SER A 345 39.37 -7.06 -2.46
C SER A 345 38.96 -5.58 -2.39
N GLY A 346 39.86 -4.73 -1.91
CA GLY A 346 39.71 -3.26 -1.94
C GLY A 346 39.29 -2.61 -0.61
N ALA A 347 38.70 -1.41 -0.70
CA ALA A 347 38.31 -0.58 0.45
C ALA A 347 36.84 -0.78 0.89
N ALA A 348 36.12 -1.74 0.30
CA ALA A 348 34.72 -2.00 0.66
C ALA A 348 34.64 -2.69 2.03
N PRO A 349 33.72 -2.27 2.92
CA PRO A 349 33.56 -2.89 4.22
C PRO A 349 33.07 -4.34 4.07
N VAL A 350 33.53 -5.21 4.97
CA VAL A 350 33.21 -6.63 4.95
C VAL A 350 32.63 -7.09 6.29
N LEU A 351 31.66 -7.99 6.23
CA LEU A 351 31.18 -8.75 7.38
C LEU A 351 31.70 -10.18 7.32
N ARG A 352 32.14 -10.72 8.44
CA ARG A 352 32.65 -12.10 8.53
C ARG A 352 31.71 -12.97 9.36
N GLY A 353 31.59 -14.23 9.04
CA GLY A 353 30.75 -15.11 9.83
C GLY A 353 30.87 -16.57 9.45
N VAL A 354 30.00 -17.38 10.05
CA VAL A 354 29.91 -18.81 9.80
C VAL A 354 28.53 -19.14 9.27
N VAL A 355 28.48 -19.91 8.18
CA VAL A 355 27.23 -20.35 7.56
C VAL A 355 26.48 -21.29 8.51
N ARG A 356 25.23 -20.95 8.81
CA ARG A 356 24.34 -21.72 9.69
C ARG A 356 23.33 -22.55 8.91
N LEU A 357 22.74 -21.94 7.89
CA LEU A 357 21.71 -22.55 7.06
C LEU A 357 21.87 -22.09 5.61
N VAL A 358 21.56 -23.00 4.68
CA VAL A 358 21.51 -22.73 3.24
C VAL A 358 20.17 -23.23 2.72
N GLU A 359 19.31 -22.31 2.31
CA GLU A 359 18.02 -22.61 1.69
C GLU A 359 18.17 -22.53 0.17
N ASN A 360 17.96 -23.65 -0.53
CA ASN A 360 18.08 -23.70 -1.98
C ASN A 360 16.72 -23.44 -2.66
N LEU A 361 16.62 -22.33 -3.39
CA LEU A 361 15.43 -21.92 -4.14
C LEU A 361 15.53 -22.24 -5.65
N GLY A 362 16.49 -23.09 -6.03
CA GLY A 362 16.75 -23.56 -7.39
C GLY A 362 17.55 -22.58 -8.24
N HIS A 363 17.05 -21.35 -8.39
CA HIS A 363 17.71 -20.29 -9.17
C HIS A 363 18.71 -19.45 -8.34
N GLU A 364 18.59 -19.54 -7.02
CA GLU A 364 19.41 -18.85 -6.03
C GLU A 364 19.36 -19.63 -4.71
N ALA A 365 20.19 -19.23 -3.75
CA ALA A 365 20.08 -19.69 -2.38
C ALA A 365 20.06 -18.51 -1.38
N LEU A 366 19.29 -18.69 -0.31
CA LEU A 366 19.36 -17.84 0.86
C LEU A 366 20.34 -18.47 1.86
N VAL A 367 21.42 -17.75 2.15
CA VAL A 367 22.45 -18.22 3.07
C VAL A 367 22.36 -17.41 4.35
N HIS A 368 22.19 -18.13 5.45
CA HIS A 368 22.10 -17.58 6.80
C HIS A 368 23.49 -17.64 7.45
N VAL A 369 24.02 -16.49 7.82
CA VAL A 369 25.39 -16.33 8.32
C VAL A 369 25.35 -15.75 9.72
N ARG A 370 25.88 -16.49 10.69
CA ARG A 370 26.08 -15.96 12.05
C ARG A 370 27.31 -15.06 12.04
N THR A 371 27.12 -13.79 12.38
CA THR A 371 28.14 -12.74 12.33
C THR A 371 28.57 -12.26 13.71
N ASP A 372 27.97 -12.76 14.79
CA ASP A 372 28.24 -12.29 16.16
C ASP A 372 28.12 -10.76 16.33
N THR A 373 27.39 -10.11 15.41
CA THR A 373 27.00 -8.71 15.50
C THR A 373 25.88 -8.55 16.52
N VAL A 374 25.65 -7.32 17.01
CA VAL A 374 24.53 -7.04 17.91
C VAL A 374 23.23 -7.03 17.10
N PRO A 375 22.34 -8.03 17.27
CA PRO A 375 21.05 -8.00 16.59
C PRO A 375 20.22 -6.86 17.14
N THR A 376 19.40 -6.23 16.29
CA THR A 376 18.30 -5.41 16.80
C THR A 376 17.21 -6.37 17.27
N PRO A 377 16.82 -6.41 18.57
CA PRO A 377 15.75 -7.28 19.01
C PRO A 377 14.50 -6.98 18.18
N SER A 378 14.03 -8.01 17.51
CA SER A 378 12.87 -8.00 16.66
C SER A 378 11.58 -7.79 17.45
N GLY A 379 11.56 -7.48 18.75
CA GLY A 379 10.36 -6.99 19.44
C GLY A 379 9.74 -5.73 18.81
N GLN A 380 10.50 -4.96 18.02
CA GLN A 380 9.98 -3.88 17.16
C GLN A 380 9.58 -4.33 15.73
N ALA A 381 9.97 -5.55 15.33
CA ALA A 381 9.71 -6.18 14.02
C ALA A 381 8.91 -7.51 14.11
N SER A 382 8.45 -7.88 15.30
CA SER A 382 7.61 -9.03 15.58
C SER A 382 6.19 -8.57 15.37
N LEU A 383 5.60 -9.17 14.34
CA LEU A 383 4.19 -9.13 14.04
C LEU A 383 3.47 -9.88 15.17
N GLU A 384 3.27 -9.24 16.30
CA GLU A 384 2.30 -9.72 17.27
C GLU A 384 0.96 -9.09 16.93
N GLN A 385 0.09 -9.92 16.37
CA GLN A 385 -1.34 -9.67 16.36
C GLN A 385 -1.77 -9.49 17.82
N PRO A 386 -2.55 -8.46 18.17
CA PRO A 386 -3.16 -8.43 19.49
C PRO A 386 -4.14 -9.60 19.57
N THR A 387 -3.78 -10.64 20.31
CA THR A 387 -4.78 -11.49 20.94
C THR A 387 -5.53 -10.63 21.94
N SER A 388 -6.76 -10.33 21.58
CA SER A 388 -7.80 -9.77 22.43
C SER A 388 -7.78 -10.36 23.84
N GLY A 389 -7.74 -9.50 24.86
CA GLY A 389 -8.16 -9.85 26.22
C GLY A 389 -7.35 -9.25 27.36
N ALA A 390 -7.45 -7.94 27.60
CA ALA A 390 -7.33 -7.34 28.93
C ALA A 390 -8.02 -5.96 28.95
N HIS A 391 -8.67 -5.63 30.05
CA HIS A 391 -9.88 -4.83 30.12
C HIS A 391 -9.67 -3.31 30.21
N LEU A 392 -10.63 -2.58 29.64
CA LEU A 392 -10.87 -1.14 29.80
C LEU A 392 -11.07 -0.67 31.26
N SER A 393 -11.04 -1.58 32.23
CA SER A 393 -11.14 -1.30 33.67
C SER A 393 -9.83 -0.80 34.29
N GLU A 394 -8.68 -1.01 33.66
CA GLU A 394 -7.39 -0.48 34.15
C GLU A 394 -7.09 0.96 33.67
N LEU A 395 -7.89 1.49 32.73
CA LEU A 395 -7.78 2.87 32.23
C LEU A 395 -8.76 3.84 32.93
N LEU A 396 -9.49 3.40 33.95
CA LEU A 396 -10.45 4.21 34.72
C LEU A 396 -10.16 4.29 36.22
N ALA A 397 -8.99 3.84 36.67
CA ALA A 397 -8.40 4.18 37.96
C ALA A 397 -7.00 4.74 37.63
N ASP A 398 -6.66 6.01 37.78
CA ASP A 398 -7.08 7.00 38.76
C ASP A 398 -7.01 8.39 38.12
N ASP A 399 -8.08 9.18 38.29
CA ASP A 399 -8.03 10.62 38.09
C ASP A 399 -8.85 11.26 39.21
N LEU A 400 -8.20 11.90 40.20
CA LEU A 400 -8.87 12.74 41.19
C LEU A 400 -7.96 13.92 41.63
N PRO A 401 -8.55 15.05 42.08
CA PRO A 401 -8.13 16.40 41.70
C PRO A 401 -7.18 17.07 42.70
N THR A 402 -6.63 18.20 42.26
CA THR A 402 -5.75 19.13 42.94
C THR A 402 -6.24 19.61 44.32
N GLY A 403 -5.37 19.48 45.35
CA GLY A 403 -5.42 20.27 46.59
C GLY A 403 -5.58 19.47 47.89
N HIS A 404 -4.49 18.87 48.42
CA HIS A 404 -4.49 18.31 49.78
C HIS A 404 -3.13 18.49 50.49
N PRO A 405 -3.07 18.74 51.83
CA PRO A 405 -1.90 19.29 52.54
C PRO A 405 -0.73 18.32 52.77
N VAL A 406 -0.71 17.18 52.09
CA VAL A 406 0.25 16.08 52.30
C VAL A 406 1.40 16.09 51.28
N ARG A 407 1.26 16.84 50.17
CA ARG A 407 2.27 16.91 49.10
C ARG A 407 3.57 17.60 49.53
N ASP A 408 3.51 18.65 50.36
CA ASP A 408 4.68 19.41 50.83
C ASP A 408 5.52 18.69 51.89
N ARG A 409 5.01 17.60 52.48
CA ARG A 409 5.80 16.72 53.36
C ARG A 409 6.51 15.61 52.59
N LEU A 410 5.93 15.12 51.49
CA LEU A 410 6.53 14.07 50.65
C LEU A 410 7.59 14.63 49.67
N ALA A 411 7.42 15.86 49.17
CA ALA A 411 8.43 16.52 48.32
C ALA A 411 9.77 16.80 49.04
N ARG A 412 9.77 16.82 50.39
CA ARG A 412 10.96 17.00 51.23
C ARG A 412 11.74 15.71 51.53
N MET A 413 11.23 14.56 51.09
CA MET A 413 11.91 13.26 51.25
C MET A 413 12.57 12.74 49.97
N ILE A 414 12.59 13.55 48.90
CA ILE A 414 13.29 13.23 47.65
C ILE A 414 14.66 13.93 47.69
N PRO A 415 15.79 13.19 47.75
CA PRO A 415 17.10 13.79 47.52
C PRO A 415 17.17 14.25 46.07
N HIS A 416 17.38 15.55 45.86
CA HIS A 416 17.73 16.12 44.57
C HIS A 416 19.22 15.90 44.25
N PRO A 417 19.58 15.90 42.97
CA PRO A 417 20.70 15.16 42.40
C PRO A 417 22.03 15.88 42.62
N ARG A 418 23.14 15.13 42.62
CA ARG A 418 24.42 15.57 42.04
C ARG A 418 25.34 14.37 41.72
N PRO A 419 26.33 14.60 40.83
CA PRO A 419 26.85 13.67 39.83
C PRO A 419 28.05 12.87 40.34
N GLU A 420 28.20 11.63 39.87
CA GLU A 420 29.47 10.89 39.59
C GLU A 420 29.11 9.41 39.35
N GLN A 421 29.09 9.03 38.07
CA GLN A 421 30.02 8.11 37.37
C GLN A 421 29.56 6.63 37.36
N PRO A 422 29.36 6.03 36.17
CA PRO A 422 29.06 4.60 36.03
C PRO A 422 30.36 3.76 35.99
N PRO A 423 30.38 2.58 36.64
CA PRO A 423 30.88 1.36 35.95
C PRO A 423 30.04 0.11 36.32
N ALA A 424 30.06 -1.04 35.61
CA ALA A 424 31.07 -1.65 34.75
C ALA A 424 30.48 -2.48 33.58
N THR A 425 31.36 -2.79 32.63
CA THR A 425 31.11 -3.11 31.22
C THR A 425 31.54 -4.49 30.77
N ALA A 426 30.91 -5.01 29.71
CA ALA A 426 31.53 -6.02 28.86
C ALA A 426 32.60 -5.34 27.98
N ARG A 427 33.86 -5.80 28.12
CA ARG A 427 35.00 -5.31 27.33
C ARG A 427 34.93 -5.86 25.91
N THR A 428 34.83 -4.99 24.91
CA THR A 428 35.51 -5.17 23.62
C THR A 428 36.73 -4.24 23.56
N GLU A 429 37.63 -4.45 22.60
CA GLU A 429 38.89 -3.69 22.45
C GLU A 429 38.68 -2.18 22.20
N TYR A 430 37.44 -1.73 21.96
CA TYR A 430 37.11 -0.36 21.51
C TYR A 430 36.14 0.46 22.39
N GLY A 431 35.73 0.02 23.59
CA GLY A 431 35.10 0.92 24.57
C GLY A 431 33.72 0.52 25.11
N PHE A 432 33.28 1.26 26.13
CA PHE A 432 32.30 0.91 27.16
C PHE A 432 30.81 1.13 26.74
N TYR A 433 29.93 0.14 26.97
CA TYR A 433 28.45 0.23 26.84
C TYR A 433 27.75 0.74 28.12
N PRO A 434 26.65 1.52 28.04
CA PRO A 434 25.62 1.54 29.09
C PRO A 434 24.50 0.49 28.86
N VAL A 435 24.09 -0.11 29.99
CA VAL A 435 23.10 -1.17 30.30
C VAL A 435 21.70 -0.83 29.74
N TYR A 436 21.06 -1.63 28.89
CA TYR A 436 20.33 -2.91 29.06
C TYR A 436 19.14 -2.83 30.03
N ASP A 437 17.90 -2.74 29.50
CA ASP A 437 16.68 -2.99 30.28
C ASP A 437 16.27 -4.47 30.11
N PRO A 438 16.37 -5.29 31.18
CA PRO A 438 16.10 -6.72 31.15
C PRO A 438 14.60 -7.09 31.24
N GLU A 439 13.65 -6.14 31.34
CA GLU A 439 12.21 -6.47 31.36
C GLU A 439 11.65 -6.93 30.00
N LEU A 440 12.46 -6.90 28.94
CA LEU A 440 12.10 -7.28 27.56
C LEU A 440 12.59 -8.69 27.14
N ARG A 441 12.91 -9.58 28.09
CA ARG A 441 13.42 -10.93 27.80
C ARG A 441 12.44 -12.03 28.15
N ASP A 442 11.91 -12.68 27.12
CA ASP A 442 11.49 -14.09 27.20
C ASP A 442 12.16 -14.98 26.13
N ASP A 443 13.13 -14.48 25.34
CA ASP A 443 13.96 -15.37 24.49
C ASP A 443 15.44 -14.92 24.44
N PRO A 444 16.41 -15.83 24.57
CA PRO A 444 17.82 -15.51 24.45
C PRO A 444 18.13 -15.15 23.00
N ALA A 445 18.49 -13.89 22.74
CA ALA A 445 18.95 -13.45 21.43
C ALA A 445 20.14 -14.32 20.97
N GLU A 446 19.89 -15.24 20.04
CA GLU A 446 20.94 -15.90 19.27
C GLU A 446 21.76 -14.79 18.57
N ALA A 447 23.08 -14.95 18.54
CA ALA A 447 24.03 -14.01 17.96
C ALA A 447 23.58 -13.49 16.58
N GLY A 448 23.88 -12.21 16.26
CA GLY A 448 23.39 -11.52 15.06
C GLY A 448 23.57 -12.35 13.79
N GLU A 449 22.45 -12.73 13.19
CA GLU A 449 22.38 -13.49 11.95
C GLU A 449 22.03 -12.56 10.79
N VAL A 450 22.72 -12.73 9.67
CA VAL A 450 22.40 -12.04 8.41
C VAL A 450 22.05 -13.06 7.34
N VAL A 451 21.05 -12.71 6.54
CA VAL A 451 20.63 -13.45 5.36
C VAL A 451 21.21 -12.78 4.12
N VAL A 452 21.86 -13.55 3.26
CA VAL A 452 22.42 -13.10 1.99
C VAL A 452 21.88 -13.94 0.84
N ARG A 453 21.62 -13.29 -0.30
CA ARG A 453 21.26 -13.97 -1.55
C ARG A 453 22.52 -14.36 -2.30
N VAL A 454 22.64 -15.65 -2.63
CA VAL A 454 23.81 -16.18 -3.35
C VAL A 454 23.34 -16.81 -4.67
N PRO A 455 23.82 -16.31 -5.83
CA PRO A 455 23.49 -16.91 -7.12
C PRO A 455 24.14 -18.29 -7.26
N MET A 456 23.46 -19.21 -7.94
CA MET A 456 24.01 -20.53 -8.29
C MET A 456 25.19 -20.38 -9.28
N PRO A 457 26.20 -21.27 -9.27
CA PRO A 457 26.17 -22.65 -8.73
C PRO A 457 26.99 -22.90 -7.46
N VAL A 458 27.79 -21.94 -6.97
CA VAL A 458 28.70 -22.15 -5.84
C VAL A 458 27.95 -21.87 -4.54
N LEU A 459 27.53 -22.93 -3.86
CA LEU A 459 26.91 -22.84 -2.54
C LEU A 459 27.95 -23.10 -1.44
N PRO A 460 28.03 -22.22 -0.42
CA PRO A 460 28.87 -22.49 0.73
C PRO A 460 28.29 -23.63 1.55
N ARG A 461 29.13 -24.29 2.34
CA ARG A 461 28.71 -25.40 3.23
C ARG A 461 28.31 -24.87 4.59
N VAL A 462 27.34 -25.54 5.22
CA VAL A 462 27.02 -25.26 6.63
C VAL A 462 28.26 -25.51 7.49
N GLY A 463 28.60 -24.55 8.36
CA GLY A 463 29.80 -24.52 9.18
C GLY A 463 31.03 -23.89 8.52
N GLU A 464 30.95 -23.50 7.24
CA GLU A 464 32.03 -22.81 6.53
C GLU A 464 32.13 -21.35 6.96
N ALA A 465 33.36 -20.85 7.10
CA ALA A 465 33.61 -19.42 7.30
C ALA A 465 33.42 -18.67 5.98
N ILE A 466 32.67 -17.57 6.02
CA ILE A 466 32.35 -16.77 4.85
C ILE A 466 32.62 -15.29 5.11
N THR A 467 33.11 -14.59 4.09
CA THR A 467 33.26 -13.14 4.10
C THR A 467 32.26 -12.54 3.12
N LEU A 468 31.53 -11.53 3.59
CA LEU A 468 30.48 -10.84 2.85
C LEU A 468 30.92 -9.39 2.62
N ALA A 469 31.07 -8.98 1.37
CA ALA A 469 31.23 -7.56 1.06
C ALA A 469 29.88 -6.84 1.25
N VAL A 470 29.92 -5.67 1.88
CA VAL A 470 28.76 -4.82 2.12
C VAL A 470 28.70 -3.75 1.04
N ASP A 471 27.58 -3.72 0.32
CA ASP A 471 27.24 -2.62 -0.59
C ASP A 471 26.75 -1.42 0.23
N LEU A 472 27.62 -0.42 0.34
CA LEU A 472 27.32 0.80 1.07
C LEU A 472 26.18 1.61 0.44
N ASP A 473 25.94 1.52 -0.87
CA ASP A 473 24.83 2.27 -1.50
C ASP A 473 23.46 1.76 -1.04
N GLN A 474 23.41 0.50 -0.58
CA GLN A 474 22.21 -0.14 -0.03
C GLN A 474 22.14 -0.12 1.50
N LEU A 475 23.11 0.49 2.18
CA LEU A 475 23.09 0.65 3.64
C LEU A 475 22.11 1.75 4.06
N LEU A 476 21.06 1.34 4.75
CA LEU A 476 20.06 2.23 5.34
C LEU A 476 20.32 2.38 6.84
N LEU A 477 20.24 3.61 7.34
CA LEU A 477 20.44 3.97 8.74
C LEU A 477 19.18 4.61 9.33
N PHE A 478 18.81 4.17 10.53
CA PHE A 478 17.66 4.67 11.27
C PHE A 478 18.08 5.08 12.68
N ASP A 479 17.50 6.15 13.20
CA ASP A 479 17.72 6.57 14.58
C ASP A 479 16.94 5.71 15.59
N GLY A 480 17.09 6.00 16.88
CA GLY A 480 16.39 5.27 17.96
C GLY A 480 14.86 5.38 17.94
N SER A 481 14.29 6.34 17.19
CA SER A 481 12.84 6.44 16.98
C SER A 481 12.36 5.59 15.79
N GLY A 482 13.30 5.06 15.00
CA GLY A 482 13.03 4.34 13.76
C GLY A 482 12.84 5.26 12.55
N ALA A 483 13.18 6.55 12.65
CA ALA A 483 13.14 7.47 11.52
C ALA A 483 14.41 7.33 10.67
N ARG A 484 14.28 7.46 9.34
CA ARG A 484 15.41 7.37 8.42
C ARG A 484 16.37 8.54 8.63
N ILE A 485 17.65 8.25 8.87
CA ILE A 485 18.72 9.24 8.84
C ILE A 485 19.04 9.53 7.38
N ARG A 486 18.46 10.60 6.84
CA ARG A 486 18.61 11.01 5.44
C ARG A 486 19.88 11.82 5.21
N LEU A 487 20.35 11.74 3.97
CA LEU A 487 21.34 12.65 3.41
C LEU A 487 20.68 14.03 3.27
N GLY A 488 21.31 15.06 3.83
CA GLY A 488 20.85 16.45 3.71
C GLY A 488 21.04 17.02 2.31
#